data_AF-A0A0K9G7B4-F1
#
_entry.id   AF-A0A0K9G7B4-F1
#
_cell.length_a   1.000
_cell.length_b   1.000
_cell.length_c   1.000
_cell.angle_alpha   90.00
_cell.angle_beta   90.00
_cell.angle_gamma   90.00
#
_symmetry.space_group_name_H-M   'P 1'
#
loop_
_entity.id
_entity.type
_entity.pdbx_description
1 polymer ?
#
loop_
_entity_poly.entity_id
_entity_poly.type
_entity_poly.pdbx_seq_one_letter_code
_entity_poly.pdbx_strand_id
1 'polypeptide(L)'
;MENDNQKLQRTMTSRHIMMMALGGTIGAGLFKGSSAAIDMAGPSVLIAYLIGGIILLFVMQGLAEMQFAIAMQEPLVFFNINGIGDYYSERVR
;
A
#
# COMPACT_ATOMS: atom_id res chain seq x y z
N MET A 1 24.87 0.22 31.70
CA MET A 1 24.25 -0.64 30.67
C MET A 1 23.87 0.29 29.53
N GLU A 2 24.76 0.44 28.56
CA GLU A 2 24.59 1.30 27.39
C GLU A 2 23.50 0.67 26.50
N ASN A 3 22.40 1.37 26.27
CA ASN A 3 21.39 0.95 25.31
C ASN A 3 21.91 1.34 23.92
N ASP A 4 22.48 0.36 23.24
CA ASP A 4 22.90 0.47 21.85
C ASP A 4 21.67 0.79 21.00
N ASN A 5 21.46 2.08 20.75
CA ASN A 5 20.40 2.59 19.88
C ASN A 5 20.79 2.21 18.45
N GLN A 6 20.57 0.95 18.09
CA GLN A 6 20.73 0.45 16.74
C GLN A 6 19.73 1.18 15.83
N LYS A 7 20.15 2.34 15.34
CA LYS A 7 19.46 3.10 14.30
C LYS A 7 19.47 2.23 13.05
N LEU A 8 18.38 1.50 12.85
CA LEU A 8 18.10 0.76 11.62
C LEU A 8 18.30 1.72 10.44
N GLN A 9 19.31 1.44 9.61
CA GLN A 9 19.53 2.21 8.40
C GLN A 9 18.36 1.94 7.46
N ARG A 10 17.53 2.97 7.22
CA ARG A 10 16.46 2.94 6.22
C ARG A 10 17.05 2.98 4.81
N THR A 11 17.70 1.90 4.41
CA THR A 11 18.25 1.68 3.06
C THR A 11 17.22 1.01 2.13
N MET A 12 16.05 0.63 2.65
CA MET A 12 14.94 0.09 1.85
C MET A 12 14.33 1.17 0.97
N THR A 13 14.90 1.32 -0.22
CA THR A 13 14.35 2.12 -1.32
C THR A 13 12.95 1.64 -1.69
N SER A 14 12.11 2.55 -2.20
CA SER A 14 10.74 2.25 -2.66
C SER A 14 10.64 1.02 -3.57
N ARG A 15 11.66 0.78 -4.43
CA ARG A 15 11.77 -0.42 -5.27
C ARG A 15 11.80 -1.72 -4.46
N HIS A 16 12.50 -1.78 -3.34
CA HIS A 16 12.57 -2.99 -2.51
C HIS A 16 11.23 -3.29 -1.83
N ILE A 17 10.52 -2.24 -1.39
CA ILE A 17 9.20 -2.38 -0.80
C ILE A 17 8.21 -2.92 -1.85
N MET A 18 8.28 -2.41 -3.08
CA MET A 18 7.48 -2.92 -4.19
C MET A 18 7.82 -4.37 -4.53
N MET A 19 9.11 -4.74 -4.54
CA MET A 19 9.54 -6.14 -4.75
C MET A 19 9.03 -7.08 -3.65
N MET A 20 9.04 -6.64 -2.39
CA MET A 20 8.48 -7.41 -1.28
C MET A 20 6.97 -7.60 -1.42
N ALA A 21 6.24 -6.52 -1.75
CA ALA A 21 4.80 -6.58 -1.98
C ALA A 21 4.48 -7.54 -3.14
N LEU A 22 5.11 -7.37 -4.30
CA LEU A 22 4.89 -8.24 -5.47
C LEU A 22 5.24 -9.70 -5.18
N GLY A 23 6.37 -9.96 -4.53
CA GLY A 23 6.78 -11.32 -4.16
C GLY A 23 5.79 -12.00 -3.22
N GLY A 24 5.28 -11.27 -2.22
CA GLY A 24 4.27 -11.78 -1.28
C GLY A 24 2.94 -12.09 -1.96
N THR A 25 2.43 -11.17 -2.78
CA THR A 25 1.13 -11.34 -3.44
C THR A 25 1.17 -12.44 -4.50
N ILE A 26 2.27 -12.57 -5.26
CA ILE A 26 2.44 -13.66 -6.22
C ILE A 26 2.58 -15.00 -5.48
N GLY A 27 3.44 -15.08 -4.46
CA GLY A 27 3.69 -16.33 -3.74
C GLY A 27 2.47 -16.86 -2.97
N ALA A 28 1.86 -16.03 -2.12
CA ALA A 28 0.71 -16.44 -1.32
C ALA A 28 -0.60 -16.44 -2.12
N GLY A 29 -0.80 -15.44 -2.99
CA GLY A 29 -2.03 -15.27 -3.74
C GLY A 29 -2.12 -16.17 -4.97
N LEU A 30 -1.17 -16.03 -5.90
CA LEU A 30 -1.22 -16.78 -7.17
C LEU A 30 -0.74 -18.22 -7.03
N PHE A 31 0.30 -18.52 -6.24
CA PHE A 31 0.83 -19.90 -6.20
C PHE A 31 0.11 -20.76 -5.17
N LYS A 32 0.15 -20.35 -3.89
CA LYS A 32 -0.54 -21.10 -2.82
C LYS A 32 -2.06 -21.08 -3.02
N GLY A 33 -2.65 -19.91 -3.32
CA GLY A 33 -4.08 -19.77 -3.59
C GLY A 33 -4.55 -20.55 -4.81
N SER A 34 -3.87 -20.44 -5.97
CA SER A 34 -4.30 -21.16 -7.17
C SER A 34 -4.14 -22.67 -7.04
N SER A 35 -3.13 -23.18 -6.33
CA SER A 35 -2.97 -24.62 -6.15
C SER A 35 -4.21 -25.27 -5.52
N ALA A 36 -4.76 -24.65 -4.47
CA ALA A 36 -6.00 -25.11 -3.84
C ALA A 36 -7.23 -24.84 -4.73
N ALA A 37 -7.28 -23.70 -5.41
CA ALA A 37 -8.40 -23.37 -6.30
C ALA A 37 -8.51 -24.31 -7.50
N ILE A 38 -7.37 -24.72 -8.07
CA ILE A 38 -7.29 -25.67 -9.19
C ILE A 38 -7.74 -27.06 -8.74
N ASP A 39 -7.30 -27.52 -7.56
CA ASP A 39 -7.68 -28.83 -7.02
C ASP A 39 -9.20 -28.92 -6.78
N MET A 40 -9.82 -27.85 -6.29
CA MET A 40 -11.26 -27.80 -6.03
C MET A 40 -12.12 -27.58 -7.27
N ALA A 41 -11.74 -26.66 -8.17
CA ALA A 41 -12.57 -26.24 -9.30
C ALA A 41 -12.22 -26.94 -10.62
N GLY A 42 -11.07 -27.61 -10.72
CA GLY A 42 -10.59 -28.21 -11.94
C GLY A 42 -10.45 -27.19 -13.09
N PRO A 43 -10.73 -27.57 -14.35
CA PRO A 43 -10.59 -26.68 -15.52
C PRO A 43 -11.46 -25.41 -15.45
N SER A 44 -12.51 -25.41 -14.63
CA SER A 44 -13.42 -24.27 -14.46
C SER A 44 -12.84 -23.11 -13.65
N VAL A 45 -11.65 -23.30 -13.06
CA VAL A 45 -10.95 -22.28 -12.25
C VAL A 45 -10.70 -20.98 -13.02
N LEU A 46 -10.57 -21.05 -14.35
CA LEU A 46 -10.42 -19.85 -15.20
C LEU A 46 -11.63 -18.93 -15.12
N ILE A 47 -12.84 -19.51 -15.12
CA ILE A 47 -14.09 -18.74 -15.00
C ILE A 47 -14.21 -18.16 -13.58
N ALA A 48 -13.84 -18.93 -12.56
CA ALA A 48 -13.82 -18.46 -11.18
C ALA A 48 -12.84 -17.27 -10.99
N TYR A 49 -11.65 -17.33 -11.57
CA TYR A 49 -10.68 -16.23 -11.56
C TYR A 49 -11.18 -15.01 -12.34
N LEU A 50 -11.92 -15.21 -13.43
CA LEU A 50 -12.46 -14.10 -14.21
C LEU A 50 -13.53 -13.34 -13.43
N ILE A 51 -14.45 -14.05 -12.78
CA ILE A 51 -15.48 -13.45 -11.92
C ILE A 51 -14.84 -12.81 -10.69
N GLY A 52 -13.93 -13.52 -10.00
CA GLY A 52 -13.20 -13.00 -8.85
C GLY A 52 -12.35 -11.77 -9.19
N GLY A 53 -11.73 -11.77 -10.37
CA GLY A 53 -10.97 -10.64 -10.90
C GLY A 53 -11.84 -9.42 -11.15
N ILE A 54 -13.03 -9.59 -11.72
CA ILE A 54 -14.00 -8.49 -11.90
C ILE A 54 -14.37 -7.87 -10.55
N ILE A 55 -14.69 -8.68 -9.54
CA ILE A 55 -15.00 -8.20 -8.19
C ILE A 55 -13.80 -7.44 -7.61
N LEU A 56 -12.59 -7.96 -7.77
CA LEU A 56 -11.34 -7.32 -7.33
C LEU A 56 -11.13 -5.94 -7.99
N LEU A 57 -11.52 -5.75 -9.25
CA LEU A 57 -11.45 -4.44 -9.90
C LEU A 57 -12.36 -3.41 -9.22
N PHE A 58 -13.57 -3.80 -8.81
CA PHE A 58 -14.46 -2.92 -8.05
C PHE A 58 -13.91 -2.58 -6.67
N VAL A 59 -13.30 -3.56 -5.99
CA VAL A 59 -12.66 -3.34 -4.68
C VAL A 59 -11.48 -2.36 -4.81
N MET A 60 -10.61 -2.55 -5.81
CA MET A 60 -9.48 -1.66 -6.04
C MET A 60 -9.91 -0.25 -6.42
N GLN A 61 -11.01 -0.10 -7.18
CA GLN A 61 -11.61 1.22 -7.45
C GLN A 61 -12.05 1.90 -6.14
N GLY A 62 -12.76 1.19 -5.26
CA GLY A 62 -13.16 1.75 -3.96
C GLY A 62 -11.97 2.15 -3.09
N LEU A 63 -10.92 1.32 -3.04
CA LEU A 63 -9.68 1.65 -2.31
C LEU A 63 -8.94 2.85 -2.93
N ALA A 64 -8.94 2.97 -4.25
CA ALA A 64 -8.34 4.10 -4.94
C ALA A 64 -9.08 5.41 -4.63
N GLU A 65 -10.42 5.38 -4.58
CA GLU A 65 -11.24 6.52 -4.18
C GLU A 65 -10.98 6.92 -2.72
N MET A 66 -10.86 5.97 -1.81
CA MET A 66 -10.50 6.25 -0.41
C MET A 66 -9.11 6.85 -0.28
N GLN A 67 -8.12 6.30 -1.00
CA GLN A 67 -6.76 6.82 -1.00
C GLN A 67 -6.70 8.24 -1.58
N PHE A 68 -7.49 8.52 -2.61
CA PHE A 68 -7.60 9.83 -3.22
C PHE A 68 -8.27 10.84 -2.28
N ALA A 69 -9.35 10.46 -1.60
CA ALA A 69 -10.03 11.30 -0.61
C ALA A 69 -9.09 11.66 0.56
N ILE A 70 -8.34 10.70 1.08
CA ILE A 70 -7.35 10.93 2.15
C ILE A 70 -6.22 11.83 1.63
N ALA A 71 -5.66 11.54 0.45
CA ALA A 71 -4.56 12.33 -0.12
C ALA A 71 -4.93 13.80 -0.39
N MET A 72 -6.19 14.11 -0.68
CA MET A 72 -6.66 15.49 -0.91
C MET A 72 -6.93 16.28 0.38
N GLN A 73 -7.16 15.62 1.53
CA GLN A 73 -7.54 16.29 2.77
C GLN A 73 -6.33 16.76 3.60
N GLU A 74 -5.24 15.99 3.56
CA GLU A 74 -3.99 16.30 4.26
C GLU A 74 -3.34 17.67 3.90
N PRO A 75 -3.22 18.11 2.63
CA PRO A 75 -2.47 19.35 2.32
C PRO A 75 -3.07 20.60 2.97
N LEU A 76 -4.39 20.65 3.17
CA LEU A 76 -5.06 21.81 3.78
C LEU A 76 -4.88 21.86 5.31
N VAL A 77 -4.85 20.69 5.96
CA VAL A 77 -4.61 20.58 7.41
C VAL A 77 -3.15 20.89 7.72
N PHE A 78 -2.20 20.32 6.98
CA PHE A 78 -0.77 20.64 7.14
C PHE A 78 -0.47 22.14 6.92
N PHE A 79 -1.12 22.77 5.94
CA PHE A 79 -0.97 24.22 5.70
C PHE A 79 -1.53 25.08 6.83
N ASN A 80 -2.62 24.67 7.50
CA ASN A 80 -3.23 25.43 8.59
C ASN A 80 -2.41 25.38 9.89
N ILE A 81 -1.87 24.22 10.28
CA ILE A 81 -1.11 24.08 11.53
C ILE A 81 0.39 24.34 11.40
N ASN A 82 1.03 23.98 10.27
CA ASN A 82 2.47 24.19 10.07
C ASN A 82 2.79 25.37 9.16
N GLY A 83 1.93 25.66 8.18
CA GLY A 83 2.13 26.80 7.28
C GLY A 83 2.13 28.13 8.03
N ILE A 84 1.25 28.31 9.01
CA ILE A 84 1.21 29.56 9.79
C ILE A 84 2.46 29.71 10.68
N GLY A 85 2.92 28.63 11.33
CA GLY A 85 4.09 28.65 12.22
C GLY A 85 5.41 28.94 11.50
N ASP A 86 5.62 28.33 10.32
CA ASP A 86 6.83 28.54 9.53
C ASP A 86 6.88 29.97 8.94
N TYR A 87 5.74 30.51 8.50
CA TYR A 87 5.63 31.89 7.99
C TYR A 87 5.95 32.96 9.04
N TYR A 88 5.69 32.73 10.32
CA TYR A 88 6.08 33.65 11.39
C TYR A 88 7.54 33.48 11.81
N SER A 89 8.11 32.28 11.72
CA SER A 89 9.51 32.03 12.14
C SER A 89 10.55 32.65 11.19
N GLU A 90 10.20 32.83 9.91
CA GLU A 90 11.09 33.39 8.88
C GLU A 90 11.09 34.92 8.81
N ARG A 91 10.13 35.59 9.47
CA ARG A 91 10.13 37.07 9.63
C ARG A 91 10.75 37.54 10.95
N VAL A 92 11.07 36.62 11.86
CA VAL A 92 11.60 36.91 13.20
C VAL A 92 13.08 36.50 13.32
N ARG A 93 13.69 35.99 12.24
CA ARG A 93 15.15 35.99 12.04
C ARG A 93 15.55 37.16 11.15
#